data_AF-A0A1E1WGV7-F1
#
_entry.id   AF-A0A1E1WGV7-F1
#
_cell.length_a   1.000
_cell.length_b   1.000
_cell.length_c   1.000
_cell.angle_alpha   90.00
_cell.angle_beta   90.00
_cell.angle_gamma   90.00
#
_symmetry.space_group_name_H-M   'P 1'
#
loop_
_entity.id
_entity.type
_entity.pdbx_description
1 polymer ?
#
loop_
_entity_poly.entity_id
_entity_poly.type
_entity_poly.pdbx_seq_one_letter_code
_entity_poly.pdbx_strand_id
1 'polypeptide(L)'
;QAFQDDIAAHRSAEAKDKWNHLITVLLVITQQKHAYNFLRDDLPVGKYIMFLQKPEVKRALHVGDIKFSFVNMTVNAKLNGDFLSSAKGLYEELLNHYRVLTYCGQLDQMLSCVLTSENYRTWH
;
A
#
# COMPACT_ATOMS: atom_id res chain seq x y z
N GLN A 1 2.83 -19.17 1.73
CA GLN A 1 1.72 -20.14 1.57
C GLN A 1 0.33 -19.54 1.75
N ALA A 2 0.04 -18.78 2.82
CA ALA A 2 -1.32 -18.50 3.28
C ALA A 2 -2.35 -17.98 2.25
N PHE A 3 -1.95 -17.18 1.25
CA PHE A 3 -2.86 -16.61 0.24
C PHE A 3 -2.38 -16.86 -1.22
N GLN A 4 -1.34 -17.67 -1.43
CA GLN A 4 -0.82 -17.95 -2.78
C GLN A 4 -1.82 -18.74 -3.64
N ASP A 5 -2.55 -19.68 -3.01
CA ASP A 5 -3.58 -20.46 -3.70
C ASP A 5 -4.77 -19.60 -4.14
N ASP A 6 -5.07 -18.52 -3.41
CA ASP A 6 -6.12 -17.57 -3.77
C ASP A 6 -5.66 -16.66 -4.91
N ILE A 7 -4.40 -16.22 -4.91
CA ILE A 7 -3.82 -15.49 -6.05
C ILE A 7 -3.89 -16.35 -7.31
N ALA A 8 -3.42 -17.60 -7.24
CA ALA A 8 -3.40 -18.52 -8.37
C ALA A 8 -4.80 -18.83 -8.92
N ALA A 9 -5.82 -18.77 -8.07
CA ALA A 9 -7.20 -19.02 -8.43
C ALA A 9 -8.03 -17.73 -8.68
N HIS A 10 -7.38 -16.56 -8.79
CA HIS A 10 -8.02 -15.27 -9.01
C HIS A 10 -9.07 -14.87 -7.95
N ARG A 11 -8.86 -15.31 -6.71
CA ARG A 11 -9.69 -14.99 -5.54
C ARG A 11 -9.11 -13.81 -4.76
N SER A 12 -9.07 -12.63 -5.39
CA SER A 12 -8.38 -11.44 -4.86
C SER A 12 -8.99 -10.92 -3.56
N ALA A 13 -10.31 -11.05 -3.37
CA ALA A 13 -10.98 -10.62 -2.15
C ALA A 13 -10.59 -11.49 -0.95
N GLU A 14 -10.58 -12.81 -1.12
CA GLU A 14 -10.15 -13.78 -0.12
C GLU A 14 -8.67 -13.63 0.22
N ALA A 15 -7.83 -13.41 -0.80
CA ALA A 15 -6.42 -13.10 -0.62
C ALA A 15 -6.21 -11.82 0.21
N LYS A 16 -7.03 -10.78 -0.05
CA LYS A 16 -7.02 -9.53 0.72
C LYS A 16 -7.42 -9.72 2.16
N ASP A 17 -8.47 -10.48 2.42
CA ASP A 17 -8.93 -10.75 3.79
C ASP A 17 -7.87 -11.51 4.60
N LYS A 18 -7.25 -12.53 4.00
CA LYS A 18 -6.14 -13.26 4.64
C LYS A 18 -4.93 -12.37 4.89
N TRP A 19 -4.57 -11.52 3.93
CA TRP A 19 -3.47 -10.58 4.10
C TRP A 19 -3.76 -9.55 5.22
N ASN A 20 -4.97 -8.99 5.27
CA ASN A 20 -5.39 -8.08 6.34
C ASN A 20 -5.33 -8.77 7.71
N HIS A 21 -5.74 -10.04 7.79
CA HIS A 21 -5.65 -10.82 9.01
C HIS A 21 -4.19 -11.02 9.46
N LEU A 22 -3.28 -11.35 8.54
CA LEU A 22 -1.86 -11.50 8.84
C LEU A 22 -1.25 -10.19 9.37
N ILE A 23 -1.54 -9.05 8.73
CA ILE A 23 -1.07 -7.74 9.21
C ILE A 23 -1.65 -7.43 10.59
N THR A 24 -2.93 -7.73 10.83
CA THR A 24 -3.56 -7.52 12.14
C THR A 24 -2.88 -8.34 13.23
N VAL A 25 -2.64 -9.63 12.99
CA VAL A 25 -1.93 -10.50 13.93
C VAL A 25 -0.52 -9.98 14.19
N LEU A 26 0.22 -9.60 13.14
CA LEU A 26 1.56 -9.03 13.25
C LEU A 26 1.56 -7.82 14.20
N LEU A 27 0.67 -6.84 13.99
CA LEU A 27 0.60 -5.64 14.82
C LEU A 27 0.25 -5.96 16.28
N VAL A 28 -0.65 -6.93 16.50
CA VAL A 28 -1.04 -7.36 17.85
C VAL A 28 0.14 -8.01 18.59
N ILE A 29 0.86 -8.94 17.95
CA ILE A 29 1.96 -9.65 18.62
C ILE A 29 3.18 -8.76 18.87
N THR A 30 3.45 -7.80 17.98
CA THR A 30 4.57 -6.86 18.12
C THR A 30 4.23 -5.64 18.98
N GLN A 31 2.95 -5.48 19.37
CA GLN A 31 2.41 -4.32 20.07
C GLN A 31 2.60 -2.99 19.31
N GLN A 32 2.68 -3.06 17.98
CA GLN A 32 2.88 -1.90 17.13
C GLN A 32 1.54 -1.27 16.74
N LYS A 33 1.49 0.06 16.66
CA LYS A 33 0.29 0.78 16.24
C LYS A 33 0.09 0.80 14.72
N HIS A 34 1.16 0.56 13.97
CA HIS A 34 1.15 0.52 12.50
C HIS A 34 2.38 -0.22 11.97
N ALA A 35 2.34 -0.64 10.70
CA ALA A 35 3.39 -1.44 10.07
C ALA A 35 4.32 -0.67 9.10
N TYR A 36 4.17 0.66 8.97
CA TYR A 36 4.93 1.44 8.00
C TYR A 36 6.38 1.76 8.43
N ASN A 37 6.64 1.76 9.73
CA ASN A 37 7.97 1.97 10.28
C ASN A 37 8.06 1.31 11.65
N PHE A 38 8.80 0.22 11.76
CA PHE A 38 8.82 -0.54 13.02
C PHE A 38 9.58 0.12 14.18
N LEU A 39 10.34 1.19 13.91
CA LEU A 39 11.06 1.96 14.92
C LEU A 39 10.24 3.13 15.48
N ARG A 40 9.03 3.36 14.97
CA ARG A 40 8.17 4.47 15.38
C ARG A 40 6.76 3.98 15.63
N ASP A 41 6.14 4.53 16.67
CA ASP A 41 4.74 4.27 17.01
C ASP A 41 3.81 5.39 16.54
N ASP A 42 4.36 6.53 16.12
CA ASP A 42 3.58 7.65 15.61
C ASP A 42 3.27 7.45 14.13
N LEU A 43 1.98 7.41 13.79
CA LEU A 43 1.54 7.54 12.42
C LEU A 43 1.48 9.04 12.09
N PRO A 44 2.38 9.60 11.25
CA PRO A 44 2.36 11.02 10.94
C PRO A 44 1.16 11.42 10.07
N VAL A 45 0.44 10.42 9.53
CA VAL A 45 -0.79 10.60 8.77
C VAL A 45 -1.85 11.24 9.66
N GLY A 46 -2.41 12.36 9.21
CA GLY A 46 -3.47 13.07 9.94
C GLY A 46 -3.13 14.53 10.24
N LYS A 47 -1.86 14.83 10.55
CA LYS A 47 -1.46 16.21 10.90
C LYS A 47 -1.68 17.21 9.76
N TYR A 48 -1.43 16.78 8.53
CA TYR A 48 -1.64 17.60 7.34
C TYR A 48 -3.12 17.70 6.92
N ILE A 49 -3.99 16.80 7.39
CA ILE A 49 -5.42 16.81 7.04
C ILE A 49 -6.08 18.09 7.56
N MET A 50 -5.76 18.48 8.79
CA MET A 50 -6.23 19.74 9.37
C MET A 50 -5.75 20.95 8.55
N PHE A 51 -4.52 20.89 8.04
CA PHE A 51 -3.99 21.95 7.18
C PHE A 51 -4.78 22.05 5.86
N LEU A 52 -5.05 20.92 5.21
CA LEU A 52 -5.82 20.87 3.96
C LEU A 52 -7.27 21.33 4.11
N GLN A 53 -7.83 21.24 5.33
CA GLN A 53 -9.21 21.68 5.62
C GLN A 53 -9.34 23.19 5.85
N LYS A 54 -8.24 23.92 6.02
CA LYS A 54 -8.27 25.38 6.25
C LYS A 54 -8.90 26.11 5.05
N PRO A 55 -9.82 27.07 5.27
CA PRO A 55 -10.48 27.79 4.19
C PRO A 55 -9.51 28.45 3.19
N GLU A 56 -8.43 29.05 3.69
CA GLU A 56 -7.40 29.66 2.86
C GLU A 56 -6.65 28.65 1.99
N VAL A 57 -6.40 27.43 2.50
CA VAL A 57 -5.75 26.35 1.75
C VAL A 57 -6.70 25.80 0.69
N LYS A 58 -7.97 25.57 1.04
CA LYS A 58 -8.99 25.12 0.08
C LYS A 58 -9.21 26.13 -1.06
N ARG A 59 -9.21 27.43 -0.73
CA ARG A 59 -9.29 28.51 -1.73
C ARG A 59 -8.08 28.52 -2.64
N ALA A 60 -6.87 28.42 -2.09
CA ALA A 60 -5.63 28.41 -2.88
C ALA A 60 -5.53 27.20 -3.83
N LEU A 61 -6.02 26.03 -3.40
CA LEU A 61 -6.07 24.82 -4.23
C LEU A 61 -7.26 24.77 -5.19
N HIS A 62 -8.20 25.71 -5.10
CA HIS A 62 -9.42 25.77 -5.92
C HIS A 62 -10.29 24.49 -5.85
N VAL A 63 -10.34 23.84 -4.67
CA VAL A 63 -11.08 22.57 -4.47
C VAL A 63 -12.53 22.76 -4.00
N GLY A 64 -12.98 24.00 -3.83
CA GLY A 64 -14.32 24.33 -3.35
C GLY A 64 -14.62 23.70 -1.98
N ASP A 65 -15.76 23.02 -1.87
CA ASP A 65 -16.22 22.42 -0.61
C ASP A 65 -16.02 20.91 -0.47
N ILE A 66 -15.17 20.33 -1.33
CA ILE A 66 -14.83 18.91 -1.26
C ILE A 66 -14.22 18.57 0.11
N LYS A 67 -14.76 17.53 0.75
CA LYS A 67 -14.22 16.98 2.00
C LYS A 67 -13.02 16.10 1.68
N PHE A 68 -11.86 16.47 2.20
CA PHE A 68 -10.66 15.63 2.12
C PHE A 68 -10.80 14.41 3.04
N SER A 69 -10.52 13.21 2.51
CA SER A 69 -10.30 12.00 3.30
C SER A 69 -8.95 11.38 2.92
N PHE A 70 -8.24 10.87 3.92
CA PHE A 70 -6.95 10.20 3.68
C PHE A 70 -7.10 8.91 2.86
N VAL A 71 -8.17 8.15 3.12
CA VAL A 71 -8.54 6.93 2.40
C VAL A 71 -10.03 6.99 2.09
N ASN A 72 -10.41 6.49 0.90
CA ASN A 72 -11.80 6.27 0.53
C ASN A 72 -12.10 4.77 0.54
N MET A 73 -12.86 4.31 1.53
CA MET A 73 -13.17 2.88 1.71
C MET A 73 -14.07 2.32 0.61
N THR A 74 -14.92 3.16 0.00
CA THR A 74 -15.76 2.75 -1.13
C THR A 74 -14.89 2.39 -2.33
N VAL A 75 -13.93 3.24 -2.69
CA VAL A 75 -12.98 2.96 -3.77
C VAL A 75 -12.11 1.75 -3.42
N ASN A 76 -11.60 1.69 -2.19
CA ASN A 76 -10.77 0.56 -1.73
C ASN A 76 -11.49 -0.79 -1.87
N ALA A 77 -12.79 -0.86 -1.57
CA ALA A 77 -13.59 -2.07 -1.74
C ALA A 77 -13.87 -2.40 -3.21
N LYS A 78 -14.07 -1.40 -4.07
CA LYS A 78 -14.28 -1.60 -5.51
C LYS A 78 -13.03 -2.13 -6.22
N LEU A 79 -11.84 -1.84 -5.70
CA LEU A 79 -10.56 -2.33 -6.21
C LEU A 79 -10.11 -3.67 -5.59
N ASN A 80 -10.98 -4.37 -4.85
CA ASN A 80 -10.64 -5.67 -4.26
C ASN A 80 -10.19 -6.70 -5.33
N GLY A 81 -10.77 -6.64 -6.54
CA GLY A 81 -10.42 -7.54 -7.64
C GLY A 81 -8.97 -7.43 -8.09
N ASP A 82 -8.35 -6.26 -7.91
CA ASP A 82 -6.98 -5.98 -8.34
C ASP A 82 -5.94 -6.34 -7.27
N PHE A 83 -6.38 -6.67 -6.05
CA PHE A 83 -5.49 -6.93 -4.94
C PHE A 83 -4.60 -8.16 -5.20
N LEU A 84 -3.27 -7.97 -5.15
CA LEU A 84 -2.25 -8.99 -5.45
C LEU A 84 -2.30 -9.54 -6.89
N SER A 85 -3.01 -8.87 -7.80
CA SER A 85 -2.85 -9.12 -9.23
C SER A 85 -1.43 -8.76 -9.68
N SER A 86 -0.89 -9.53 -10.64
CA SER A 86 0.48 -9.34 -11.12
C SER A 86 0.57 -8.16 -12.09
N ALA A 87 1.44 -7.19 -11.79
CA ALA A 87 1.81 -6.12 -12.72
C ALA A 87 3.03 -6.48 -13.60
N LYS A 88 3.49 -7.75 -13.59
CA LYS A 88 4.73 -8.19 -14.25
C LYS A 88 4.81 -7.76 -15.72
N GLY A 89 3.76 -8.02 -16.52
CA GLY A 89 3.78 -7.69 -17.95
C GLY A 89 3.90 -6.19 -18.23
N LEU A 90 3.17 -5.35 -17.46
CA LEU A 90 3.28 -3.88 -17.57
C LEU A 90 4.68 -3.40 -17.18
N TYR A 91 5.26 -4.01 -16.16
CA TYR A 91 6.61 -3.68 -15.70
C TYR A 91 7.67 -4.04 -16.76
N GLU A 92 7.55 -5.21 -17.41
CA GLU A 92 8.45 -5.63 -18.49
C GLU A 92 8.37 -4.72 -19.72
N GLU A 93 7.17 -4.26 -20.07
CA GLU A 93 7.00 -3.27 -21.14
C GLU A 93 7.77 -1.97 -20.83
N LEU A 94 7.68 -1.49 -19.58
CA LEU A 94 8.43 -0.30 -19.16
C LEU A 94 9.94 -0.54 -19.16
N LEU A 95 10.42 -1.69 -18.70
CA LEU A 95 11.85 -2.01 -18.68
C LEU A 95 12.48 -2.05 -20.07
N ASN A 96 11.71 -2.41 -21.10
CA ASN A 96 12.20 -2.44 -22.49
C ASN A 96 12.39 -1.05 -23.10
N HIS A 97 11.75 -0.01 -22.54
CA HIS A 97 11.68 1.31 -23.16
C HIS A 97 12.16 2.46 -22.26
N TYR A 98 12.24 2.25 -20.95
CA TYR A 98 12.51 3.29 -19.98
C TYR A 98 13.50 2.83 -18.91
N ARG A 99 14.22 3.80 -18.33
CA ARG A 99 14.99 3.58 -17.11
C ARG A 99 14.01 3.56 -15.93
N VAL A 100 13.89 2.41 -15.28
CA VAL A 100 13.00 2.22 -14.13
C VAL A 100 13.84 2.15 -12.85
N LEU A 101 13.46 2.92 -11.83
CA LEU A 101 14.03 2.84 -10.49
C LEU A 101 12.98 2.27 -9.54
N THR A 102 13.31 1.15 -8.91
CA THR A 102 12.52 0.61 -7.80
C THR A 102 13.29 0.77 -6.50
N TYR A 103 12.62 1.31 -5.49
CA TYR A 103 13.17 1.51 -4.15
C TYR A 103 12.17 1.00 -3.10
N CYS A 104 12.69 0.63 -1.94
CA CYS A 104 11.89 0.20 -0.80
C CYS A 104 12.48 0.73 0.51
N GLY A 105 11.63 0.91 1.51
CA GLY A 105 12.04 1.32 2.84
C GLY A 105 12.44 0.12 3.68
N GLN A 106 13.66 0.10 4.22
CA GLN A 106 14.15 -1.00 5.06
C GLN A 106 13.36 -1.19 6.39
N LEU A 107 12.57 -0.20 6.79
CA LEU A 107 11.78 -0.20 8.02
C LEU A 107 10.29 -0.54 7.81
N ASP A 108 9.87 -0.78 6.58
CA ASP A 108 8.49 -1.10 6.23
C ASP A 108 8.22 -2.60 6.45
N GLN A 109 7.19 -2.91 7.24
CA GLN A 109 6.73 -4.27 7.50
C GLN A 109 5.56 -4.68 6.59
N MET A 110 4.91 -3.74 5.91
CA MET A 110 3.82 -4.02 4.96
C MET A 110 4.36 -4.69 3.70
N LEU A 111 5.50 -4.19 3.21
CA LEU A 111 6.22 -4.69 2.05
C LEU A 111 7.73 -4.74 2.36
N SER A 112 8.21 -5.92 2.77
CA SER A 112 9.61 -6.10 3.16
C SER A 112 10.57 -5.78 2.02
N CYS A 113 11.47 -4.81 2.27
CA CYS A 113 12.47 -4.42 1.29
C CYS A 113 13.45 -5.56 0.93
N VAL A 114 13.71 -6.48 1.87
CA VAL A 114 14.52 -7.68 1.61
C VAL A 114 13.85 -8.54 0.54
N LEU A 115 12.58 -8.94 0.75
CA LEU A 115 11.84 -9.78 -0.19
C LEU A 115 11.64 -9.08 -1.53
N THR A 116 11.27 -7.80 -1.51
CA THR A 116 11.05 -7.02 -2.73
C THR A 116 12.34 -6.87 -3.53
N SER A 117 13.47 -6.57 -2.88
CA SER A 117 14.76 -6.41 -3.59
C SER A 117 15.29 -7.73 -4.14
N GLU A 118 15.09 -8.86 -3.45
CA GLU A 118 15.42 -10.17 -4.01
C GLU A 118 14.59 -10.50 -5.26
N ASN A 119 13.27 -10.25 -5.22
CA ASN A 119 12.40 -10.47 -6.40
C ASN A 119 12.87 -9.70 -7.64
N TYR A 120 13.40 -8.48 -7.47
CA TYR A 120 13.95 -7.71 -8.58
C TYR A 120 15.38 -8.14 -8.96
N ARG A 121 16.20 -8.61 -8.02
CA ARG A 121 17.54 -9.15 -8.31
C ARG A 121 17.47 -10.41 -9.16
N THR A 122 16.49 -11.25 -8.92
CA THR A 122 16.27 -12.53 -9.63
C THR A 122 15.20 -12.41 -10.72
N TRP A 123 14.96 -11.20 -11.24
CA TRP A 123 13.96 -10.99 -12.28
C TRP A 123 14.39 -11.67 -13.59
N HIS A 124 13.53 -12.56 -14.09
CA HIS A 124 13.70 -13.30 -15.34
C HIS A 124 12.41 -13.27 -16.15
#